data_AF-A0A841FTG7-F1
#
_entry.id   AF-A0A841FTG7-F1
#
_cell.length_a   1.000
_cell.length_b   1.000
_cell.length_c   1.000
_cell.angle_alpha   90.00
_cell.angle_beta   90.00
_cell.angle_gamma   90.00
#
_symmetry.space_group_name_H-M   'P 1'
#
loop_
_entity.id
_entity.type
_entity.pdbx_description
1 polymer ?
#
loop_
_entity_poly.entity_id
_entity_poly.type
_entity_poly.pdbx_seq_one_letter_code
_entity_poly.pdbx_strand_id
1 'polypeptide(L)'
;MRKRRAACRGRAPSCMIARVTGPFEEFQNGARRALELLSEAQRLLRGAREKYSQARGELTDATEGAGNDRVSASLARLETVGEVLERADVGSVGAGETFTEYLRQIYADAAIVDSGVPSTVDTGPQPAERTPEPRTPVLQGFRPLASHPEAVSEIKPHVGKRNANGRRIAVGRVYDGEGRPLGPVHEADDDGPAGDGKDIVDPWRSYPRMRRHIEAHAAARLRQDENMTKAVVYINMKPCNYPDGCDPNLSALIPEGKTLYVHEVTKRGSTRVWIYPGTGEAIERERGSES
;
A
#
# COMPACT_ATOMS: atom_id res chain seq x y z
N MET A 1 -7.54 77.24 48.59
CA MET A 1 -6.71 76.39 47.72
C MET A 1 -7.18 74.93 47.81
N ARG A 2 -7.89 74.42 46.79
CA ARG A 2 -8.30 73.01 46.68
C ARG A 2 -7.78 72.47 45.34
N LYS A 3 -6.77 71.59 45.38
CA LYS A 3 -6.21 70.93 44.19
C LYS A 3 -7.09 69.72 43.83
N ARG A 4 -7.68 69.75 42.63
CA ARG A 4 -8.41 68.63 42.02
C ARG A 4 -7.42 67.59 41.52
N ARG A 5 -7.56 66.32 41.92
CA ARG A 5 -6.87 65.17 41.31
C ARG A 5 -7.70 64.67 40.13
N ALA A 6 -7.10 64.63 38.94
CA ALA A 6 -7.70 64.07 37.73
C ALA A 6 -7.50 62.54 37.72
N ALA A 7 -8.58 61.80 37.53
CA ALA A 7 -8.58 60.35 37.39
C ALA A 7 -8.23 59.97 35.94
N CYS A 8 -7.09 59.30 35.73
CA CYS A 8 -6.79 58.61 34.48
C CYS A 8 -7.63 57.34 34.39
N ARG A 9 -8.57 57.28 33.45
CA ARG A 9 -9.28 56.06 33.06
C ARG A 9 -8.35 55.22 32.17
N GLY A 10 -7.85 54.12 32.70
CA GLY A 10 -7.08 53.13 31.93
C GLY A 10 -7.98 52.43 30.91
N ARG A 11 -7.76 52.70 29.62
CA ARG A 11 -8.17 51.78 28.54
C ARG A 11 -7.13 50.69 28.48
N ALA A 12 -7.55 49.45 28.74
CA ALA A 12 -6.74 48.28 28.45
C ALA A 12 -6.39 48.28 26.95
N PRO A 13 -5.14 47.99 26.56
CA PRO A 13 -4.80 47.81 25.16
C PRO A 13 -5.58 46.59 24.65
N SER A 14 -6.50 46.81 23.71
CA SER A 14 -7.05 45.75 22.89
C SER A 14 -5.87 45.11 22.16
N CYS A 15 -5.46 43.94 22.65
CA CYS A 15 -4.53 43.06 21.97
C CYS A 15 -5.25 42.63 20.68
N MET A 16 -4.96 43.32 19.57
CA MET A 16 -5.35 42.85 18.24
C MET A 16 -4.56 41.57 18.00
N ILE A 17 -5.17 40.42 18.32
CA ILE A 17 -4.74 39.14 17.78
C ILE A 17 -5.00 39.24 16.28
N ALA A 18 -3.97 39.62 15.52
CA ALA A 18 -3.98 39.48 14.08
C ALA A 18 -4.15 37.98 13.78
N ARG A 19 -5.34 37.59 13.34
CA ARG A 19 -5.63 36.23 12.89
C ARG A 19 -4.70 35.91 11.72
N VAL A 20 -3.73 35.05 11.95
CA VAL A 20 -2.86 34.49 10.91
C VAL A 20 -3.67 33.41 10.17
N THR A 21 -4.66 33.81 9.36
CA THR A 21 -5.51 32.87 8.59
C THR A 21 -4.98 32.61 7.18
N GLY A 22 -4.08 33.44 6.66
CA GLY A 22 -3.63 33.39 5.25
C GLY A 22 -3.02 32.03 4.81
N PRO A 23 -2.00 31.50 5.51
CA PRO A 23 -1.30 30.30 5.02
C PRO A 23 -2.16 29.03 4.98
N PHE A 24 -3.09 28.89 5.94
CA PHE A 24 -3.95 27.71 6.03
C PHE A 24 -5.05 27.75 4.96
N GLU A 25 -5.69 28.90 4.74
CA GLU A 25 -6.69 29.07 3.69
C GLU A 25 -6.08 28.83 2.29
N GLU A 26 -4.85 29.29 2.04
CA GLU A 26 -4.11 29.00 0.80
C GLU A 26 -3.87 27.51 0.61
N PHE A 27 -3.45 26.80 1.67
CA PHE A 27 -3.28 25.34 1.64
C PHE A 27 -4.60 24.62 1.33
N GLN A 28 -5.69 24.98 2.00
CA GLN A 28 -7.01 24.39 1.77
C GLN A 28 -7.51 24.58 0.34
N ASN A 29 -7.31 25.79 -0.20
CA ASN A 29 -7.68 26.10 -1.58
C ASN A 29 -6.81 25.34 -2.59
N GLY A 30 -5.50 25.20 -2.32
CA GLY A 30 -4.60 24.37 -3.11
C GLY A 30 -5.00 22.89 -3.12
N ALA A 31 -5.32 22.34 -1.95
CA ALA A 31 -5.79 20.96 -1.81
C ALA A 31 -7.10 20.69 -2.56
N ARG A 32 -8.07 21.62 -2.46
CA ARG A 32 -9.33 21.53 -3.20
C ARG A 32 -9.09 21.51 -4.71
N ARG A 33 -8.25 22.43 -5.21
CA ARG A 33 -7.89 22.50 -6.64
C ARG A 33 -7.20 21.23 -7.13
N ALA A 34 -6.33 20.63 -6.31
CA ALA A 34 -5.69 19.37 -6.65
C ALA A 34 -6.70 18.21 -6.78
N LEU A 35 -7.66 18.12 -5.86
CA LEU A 35 -8.74 17.13 -5.92
C LEU A 35 -9.66 17.33 -7.14
N GLU A 36 -9.95 18.58 -7.51
CA GLU A 36 -10.71 18.91 -8.72
C GLU A 36 -9.99 18.45 -9.99
N LEU A 37 -8.69 18.75 -10.11
CA LEU A 37 -7.86 18.30 -11.24
C LEU A 37 -7.77 16.78 -11.34
N LEU A 38 -7.62 16.08 -10.21
CA LEU A 38 -7.64 14.61 -10.17
C LEU A 38 -8.98 14.05 -10.62
N SER A 39 -10.09 14.64 -10.15
CA SER A 39 -11.44 14.24 -10.54
C SER A 39 -11.69 14.46 -12.04
N GLU A 40 -11.22 15.57 -12.59
CA GLU A 40 -11.29 15.84 -14.02
C GLU A 40 -10.46 14.85 -14.84
N ALA A 41 -9.23 14.56 -14.42
CA ALA A 41 -8.38 13.57 -15.06
C ALA A 41 -9.04 12.18 -15.08
N GLN A 42 -9.62 11.75 -13.95
CA GLN A 42 -10.37 10.49 -13.86
C GLN A 42 -11.61 10.47 -14.77
N ARG A 43 -12.31 11.59 -14.91
CA ARG A 43 -13.44 11.72 -15.84
C ARG A 43 -12.98 11.58 -17.29
N LEU A 44 -11.89 12.23 -17.66
CA LEU A 44 -11.31 12.15 -19.01
C LEU A 44 -10.82 10.72 -19.32
N LEU A 45 -10.16 10.06 -18.37
CA LEU A 45 -9.70 8.67 -18.52
C LEU A 45 -10.88 7.70 -18.70
N ARG A 46 -11.95 7.84 -17.92
CA ARG A 46 -13.18 7.04 -18.11
C ARG A 46 -13.78 7.24 -19.49
N GLY A 47 -13.93 8.49 -19.95
CA GLY A 47 -14.43 8.79 -21.29
C GLY A 47 -13.53 8.24 -22.41
N ALA A 48 -12.20 8.26 -22.22
CA ALA A 48 -11.27 7.66 -23.17
C ALA A 48 -11.42 6.13 -23.24
N ARG A 49 -11.61 5.48 -22.09
CA ARG A 49 -11.83 4.03 -21.99
C ARG A 49 -13.13 3.59 -22.66
N GLU A 50 -14.22 4.32 -22.46
CA GLU A 50 -15.51 4.05 -23.11
C GLU A 50 -15.40 4.14 -24.63
N LYS A 51 -14.81 5.23 -25.14
CA LYS A 51 -14.57 5.40 -26.59
C LYS A 51 -13.66 4.31 -27.16
N TYR A 52 -12.60 3.95 -26.43
CA TYR A 52 -11.71 2.87 -26.82
C TYR A 52 -12.43 1.51 -26.86
N SER A 53 -13.26 1.21 -25.86
CA SER A 53 -14.06 -0.03 -25.83
C SER A 53 -15.06 -0.10 -26.98
N GLN A 54 -15.72 1.02 -27.29
CA GLN A 54 -16.63 1.12 -28.43
C GLN A 54 -15.89 0.89 -29.75
N ALA A 55 -14.78 1.59 -29.98
CA ALA A 55 -13.99 1.46 -31.21
C ALA A 55 -13.43 0.04 -31.38
N ARG A 56 -13.02 -0.62 -30.29
CA ARG A 56 -12.60 -2.04 -30.32
C ARG A 56 -13.76 -2.96 -30.71
N GLY A 57 -14.96 -2.72 -30.19
CA GLY A 57 -16.17 -3.47 -30.54
C GLY A 57 -16.48 -3.34 -32.02
N GLU A 58 -16.59 -2.10 -32.52
CA GLU A 58 -16.86 -1.80 -33.93
C GLU A 58 -15.82 -2.44 -34.87
N LEU A 59 -14.53 -2.40 -34.50
CA LEU A 59 -13.49 -3.05 -35.29
C LEU A 59 -13.58 -4.58 -35.25
N THR A 60 -13.92 -5.16 -34.10
CA THR A 60 -14.08 -6.61 -33.97
C THR A 60 -15.25 -7.09 -34.84
N ASP A 61 -16.39 -6.42 -34.76
CA ASP A 61 -17.59 -6.73 -35.54
C ASP A 61 -17.34 -6.56 -37.05
N ALA A 62 -16.65 -5.49 -37.45
CA ALA A 62 -16.34 -5.23 -38.85
C ALA A 62 -15.31 -6.21 -39.45
N THR A 63 -14.59 -6.95 -38.61
CA THR A 63 -13.50 -7.82 -39.06
C THR A 63 -13.71 -9.30 -38.74
N GLU A 64 -14.84 -9.63 -38.13
CA GLU A 64 -15.27 -11.00 -37.90
C GLU A 64 -15.35 -11.76 -39.24
N GLY A 65 -14.64 -12.88 -39.33
CA GLY A 65 -14.58 -13.70 -40.55
C GLY A 65 -13.64 -13.19 -41.65
N ALA A 66 -12.98 -12.03 -41.50
CA ALA A 66 -12.11 -11.46 -42.53
C ALA A 66 -10.77 -12.22 -42.72
N GLY A 67 -10.38 -13.06 -41.74
CA GLY A 67 -9.18 -13.93 -41.84
C GLY A 67 -7.87 -13.21 -42.14
N ASN A 68 -7.75 -11.92 -41.83
CA ASN A 68 -6.64 -11.06 -42.25
C ASN A 68 -5.66 -10.78 -41.11
N ASP A 69 -4.40 -11.20 -41.25
CA ASP A 69 -3.35 -11.02 -40.23
C ASP A 69 -3.13 -9.55 -39.82
N ARG A 70 -3.39 -8.59 -40.74
CA ARG A 70 -3.26 -7.15 -40.42
C ARG A 70 -4.36 -6.69 -39.46
N VAL A 71 -5.55 -7.25 -39.55
CA VAL A 71 -6.63 -7.02 -38.58
C VAL A 71 -6.20 -7.54 -37.21
N SER A 72 -5.74 -8.79 -37.14
CA SER A 72 -5.32 -9.42 -35.88
C SER A 72 -4.18 -8.63 -35.22
N ALA A 73 -3.20 -8.17 -35.99
CA ALA A 73 -2.13 -7.30 -35.50
C ALA A 73 -2.65 -5.95 -34.99
N SER A 74 -3.70 -5.40 -35.61
CA SER A 74 -4.31 -4.12 -35.19
C SER A 74 -5.11 -4.28 -33.90
N LEU A 75 -5.86 -5.37 -33.76
CA LEU A 75 -6.56 -5.73 -32.51
C LEU A 75 -5.58 -5.95 -31.36
N ALA A 76 -4.43 -6.59 -31.60
CA ALA A 76 -3.39 -6.77 -30.59
C ALA A 76 -2.78 -5.43 -30.13
N ARG A 77 -2.55 -4.48 -31.05
CA ARG A 77 -2.07 -3.13 -30.67
C ARG A 77 -3.10 -2.37 -29.85
N LEU A 78 -4.39 -2.49 -30.20
CA LEU A 78 -5.45 -1.90 -29.39
C LEU A 78 -5.41 -2.48 -27.98
N GLU A 79 -5.29 -3.80 -27.82
CA GLU A 79 -5.21 -4.43 -26.50
C GLU A 79 -4.13 -3.80 -25.61
N THR A 80 -2.94 -3.53 -26.14
CA THR A 80 -1.88 -2.79 -25.43
C THR A 80 -2.32 -1.37 -25.00
N VAL A 81 -3.06 -0.65 -25.83
CA VAL A 81 -3.64 0.67 -25.47
C VAL A 81 -4.67 0.54 -24.35
N GLY A 82 -5.49 -0.51 -24.39
CA GLY A 82 -6.44 -0.83 -23.31
C GLY A 82 -5.74 -1.04 -21.97
N GLU A 83 -4.63 -1.78 -21.96
CA GLU A 83 -3.82 -2.00 -20.76
C GLU A 83 -3.17 -0.69 -20.24
N VAL A 84 -2.73 0.21 -21.14
CA VAL A 84 -2.21 1.53 -20.74
C VAL A 84 -3.30 2.38 -20.08
N LEU A 85 -4.51 2.42 -20.67
CA LEU A 85 -5.64 3.16 -20.12
C LEU A 85 -6.08 2.61 -18.76
N GLU A 86 -6.10 1.29 -18.59
CA GLU A 86 -6.40 0.65 -17.32
C GLU A 86 -5.35 0.99 -16.25
N ARG A 87 -4.05 0.99 -16.61
CA ARG A 87 -2.98 1.42 -15.70
C ARG A 87 -3.10 2.88 -15.29
N ALA A 88 -3.41 3.76 -16.23
CA ALA A 88 -3.60 5.18 -15.95
C ALA A 88 -4.79 5.42 -15.02
N ASP A 89 -5.90 4.72 -15.23
CA ASP A 89 -7.08 4.78 -14.36
C ASP A 89 -6.76 4.31 -12.93
N VAL A 90 -6.17 3.11 -12.79
CA VAL A 90 -5.75 2.58 -11.49
C VAL A 90 -4.76 3.50 -10.77
N GLY A 91 -3.79 4.05 -11.50
CA GLY A 91 -2.83 5.02 -10.94
C GLY A 91 -3.51 6.30 -10.48
N SER A 92 -4.44 6.84 -11.26
CA SER A 92 -5.17 8.06 -10.91
C SER A 92 -6.10 7.91 -9.71
N VAL A 93 -6.69 6.72 -9.51
CA VAL A 93 -7.48 6.42 -8.30
C VAL A 93 -6.58 6.29 -7.09
N GLY A 94 -5.47 5.54 -7.20
CA GLY A 94 -4.51 5.38 -6.11
C GLY A 94 -3.87 6.69 -5.65
N ALA A 95 -3.58 7.61 -6.59
CA ALA A 95 -3.08 8.94 -6.27
C ALA A 95 -4.11 9.78 -5.50
N GLY A 96 -5.39 9.72 -5.89
CA GLY A 96 -6.48 10.42 -5.18
C GLY A 96 -6.71 9.90 -3.76
N GLU A 97 -6.70 8.58 -3.56
CA GLU A 97 -6.80 7.95 -2.24
C GLU A 97 -5.63 8.36 -1.34
N THR A 98 -4.41 8.29 -1.86
CA THR A 98 -3.18 8.68 -1.12
C THR A 98 -3.19 10.15 -0.75
N PHE A 99 -3.58 11.03 -1.67
CA PHE A 99 -3.68 12.46 -1.40
C PHE A 99 -4.76 12.77 -0.35
N THR A 100 -5.90 12.08 -0.40
CA THR A 100 -6.97 12.24 0.59
C THR A 100 -6.52 11.81 1.98
N GLU A 101 -5.79 10.71 2.09
CA GLU A 101 -5.28 10.23 3.38
C GLU A 101 -4.19 11.16 3.94
N TYR A 102 -3.30 11.67 3.08
CA TYR A 102 -2.34 12.69 3.47
C TYR A 102 -3.02 13.96 4.00
N LEU A 103 -4.10 14.41 3.35
CA LEU A 103 -4.90 15.53 3.86
C LEU A 103 -5.52 15.21 5.22
N ARG A 104 -6.09 14.00 5.40
CA ARG A 104 -6.66 13.56 6.69
C ARG A 104 -5.62 13.65 7.81
N GLN A 105 -4.39 13.19 7.57
CA GLN A 105 -3.31 13.21 8.55
C GLN A 105 -2.95 14.66 8.95
N ILE A 106 -2.80 15.56 7.97
CA ILE A 106 -2.55 16.99 8.24
C ILE A 106 -3.66 17.61 9.10
N TYR A 107 -4.92 17.29 8.82
CA TYR A 107 -6.05 17.80 9.60
C TYR A 107 -6.10 17.21 11.03
N ALA A 108 -5.74 15.94 11.20
CA ALA A 108 -5.66 15.31 12.52
C ALA A 108 -4.57 15.97 13.38
N ASP A 109 -3.39 16.19 12.81
CA ASP A 109 -2.28 16.84 13.50
C ASP A 109 -2.62 18.30 13.87
N ALA A 110 -3.27 19.04 12.97
CA ALA A 110 -3.73 20.41 13.25
C ALA A 110 -4.78 20.47 14.38
N ALA A 111 -5.67 19.48 14.47
CA ALA A 111 -6.69 19.41 15.53
C ALA A 111 -6.09 19.12 16.92
N ILE A 112 -4.97 18.39 16.98
CA ILE A 112 -4.23 18.10 18.22
C ILE A 112 -3.53 19.35 18.75
N VAL A 113 -2.97 20.19 17.86
CA VAL A 113 -2.26 21.41 18.25
C VAL A 113 -3.20 22.48 18.82
N ASP A 114 -4.46 22.53 18.36
CA ASP A 114 -5.44 23.54 18.81
C ASP A 114 -6.14 23.18 20.14
N SER A 115 -6.08 21.90 20.57
CA SER A 115 -6.85 21.43 21.73
C SER A 115 -6.16 21.64 23.08
N GLY A 116 -4.90 22.11 23.14
CA GLY A 116 -4.27 22.61 24.37
C GLY A 116 -4.34 21.65 25.58
N VAL A 117 -4.47 20.34 25.35
CA VAL A 117 -4.66 19.36 26.42
C VAL A 117 -3.27 19.03 26.99
N PRO A 118 -3.03 19.27 28.29
CA PRO A 118 -1.78 18.85 28.91
C PRO A 118 -1.71 17.32 28.92
N SER A 119 -0.61 16.76 28.38
CA SER A 119 -0.31 15.33 28.46
C SER A 119 -0.30 14.88 29.92
N THR A 120 -1.35 14.19 30.33
CA THR A 120 -1.30 13.33 31.52
C THR A 120 -0.49 12.09 31.16
N VAL A 121 0.65 11.94 31.82
CA VAL A 121 1.49 10.74 31.78
C VAL A 121 0.65 9.57 32.27
N ASP A 122 0.26 8.69 31.36
CA ASP A 122 -0.47 7.47 31.65
C ASP A 122 0.52 6.42 32.17
N THR A 123 0.44 6.12 33.47
CA THR A 123 1.11 4.98 34.10
C THR A 123 0.41 3.71 33.62
N GLY A 124 0.94 3.12 32.55
CA GLY A 124 0.35 2.00 31.84
C GLY A 124 0.06 0.77 32.71
N PRO A 125 -0.94 -0.03 32.34
CA PRO A 125 -1.33 -1.24 33.05
C PRO A 125 -0.23 -2.30 33.03
N GLN A 126 -0.04 -2.92 34.19
CA GLN A 126 0.89 -4.01 34.45
C GLN A 126 0.67 -5.16 33.44
N PRO A 127 1.72 -5.71 32.80
CA PRO A 127 1.57 -6.71 31.75
C PRO A 127 0.93 -7.98 32.33
N ALA A 128 -0.30 -8.26 31.91
CA ALA A 128 -0.96 -9.52 32.20
C ALA A 128 -0.10 -10.68 31.68
N GLU A 129 0.06 -11.72 32.51
CA GLU A 129 0.72 -12.96 32.14
C GLU A 129 0.08 -13.51 30.85
N ARG A 130 0.83 -13.49 29.76
CA ARG A 130 0.38 -14.00 28.47
C ARG A 130 0.27 -15.52 28.58
N THR A 131 -0.95 -16.02 28.65
CA THR A 131 -1.25 -17.44 28.40
C THR A 131 -0.57 -17.82 27.08
N PRO A 132 0.28 -18.86 27.05
CA PRO A 132 0.99 -19.24 25.83
C PRO A 132 -0.04 -19.55 24.74
N GLU A 133 -0.03 -18.75 23.68
CA GLU A 133 -0.92 -18.94 22.55
C GLU A 133 -0.75 -20.37 21.99
N PRO A 134 -1.84 -21.04 21.60
CA PRO A 134 -1.76 -22.35 21.00
C PRO A 134 -0.85 -22.28 19.76
N ARG A 135 0.29 -22.97 19.83
CA ARG A 135 1.28 -23.02 18.74
C ARG A 135 0.59 -23.56 17.49
N THR A 136 0.52 -22.75 16.44
CA THR A 136 -0.06 -23.18 15.17
C THR A 136 0.78 -24.33 14.60
N PRO A 137 0.15 -25.43 14.14
CA PRO A 137 0.88 -26.59 13.65
C PRO A 137 1.76 -26.25 12.44
N VAL A 138 2.95 -26.84 12.41
CA VAL A 138 3.90 -26.74 11.29
C VAL A 138 3.46 -27.69 10.17
N LEU A 139 3.47 -27.21 8.93
CA LEU A 139 3.16 -28.03 7.75
C LEU A 139 4.20 -29.14 7.55
N GLN A 140 3.78 -30.40 7.68
CA GLN A 140 4.69 -31.55 7.56
C GLN A 140 5.21 -31.71 6.12
N GLY A 141 6.53 -31.84 5.96
CA GLY A 141 7.15 -31.98 4.64
C GLY A 141 7.19 -30.70 3.81
N PHE A 142 6.97 -29.54 4.45
CA PHE A 142 7.08 -28.24 3.79
C PHE A 142 8.47 -28.00 3.21
N ARG A 143 8.51 -27.48 1.98
CA ARG A 143 9.75 -27.13 1.27
C ARG A 143 9.53 -25.80 0.56
N PRO A 144 10.36 -24.76 0.80
CA PRO A 144 10.13 -23.44 0.22
C PRO A 144 10.05 -23.35 -1.31
N LEU A 145 10.67 -24.29 -2.03
CA LEU A 145 10.64 -24.34 -3.49
C LEU A 145 9.52 -25.21 -4.06
N ALA A 146 8.84 -26.01 -3.22
CA ALA A 146 7.82 -26.94 -3.68
C ALA A 146 6.45 -26.49 -3.19
N SER A 147 5.44 -26.64 -4.06
CA SER A 147 4.05 -26.39 -3.69
C SER A 147 3.62 -27.32 -2.56
N HIS A 148 3.04 -26.77 -1.50
CA HIS A 148 2.45 -27.54 -0.40
C HIS A 148 0.92 -27.60 -0.56
N PRO A 149 0.29 -28.79 -0.52
CA PRO A 149 -1.14 -28.93 -0.80
C PRO A 149 -2.02 -28.19 0.21
N GLU A 150 -1.68 -28.19 1.49
CA GLU A 150 -2.46 -27.49 2.52
C GLU A 150 -2.43 -25.97 2.32
N ALA A 151 -1.26 -25.37 2.09
CA ALA A 151 -1.14 -23.94 1.82
C ALA A 151 -1.87 -23.53 0.53
N VAL A 152 -1.82 -24.37 -0.51
CA VAL A 152 -2.62 -24.18 -1.73
C VAL A 152 -4.11 -24.21 -1.44
N SER A 153 -4.56 -25.16 -0.62
CA SER A 153 -5.99 -25.36 -0.31
C SER A 153 -6.60 -24.16 0.41
N GLU A 154 -5.81 -23.44 1.22
CA GLU A 154 -6.24 -22.22 1.92
C GLU A 154 -6.43 -21.04 0.96
N ILE A 155 -5.54 -20.89 -0.02
CA ILE A 155 -5.54 -19.73 -0.93
C ILE A 155 -6.42 -19.94 -2.17
N LYS A 156 -6.56 -21.17 -2.66
CA LYS A 156 -7.32 -21.51 -3.86
C LYS A 156 -8.76 -20.97 -3.87
N PRO A 157 -9.54 -21.00 -2.76
CA PRO A 157 -10.89 -20.43 -2.70
C PRO A 157 -10.92 -18.93 -3.02
N HIS A 158 -9.80 -18.22 -2.89
CA HIS A 158 -9.71 -16.79 -3.15
C HIS A 158 -9.30 -16.44 -4.58
N VAL A 159 -8.93 -17.42 -5.40
CA VAL A 159 -8.49 -17.19 -6.78
C VAL A 159 -9.65 -16.66 -7.63
N GLY A 160 -9.47 -15.45 -8.15
CA GLY A 160 -10.48 -14.77 -8.98
C GLY A 160 -11.58 -14.06 -8.19
N LYS A 161 -11.51 -14.05 -6.85
CA LYS A 161 -12.42 -13.23 -6.03
C LYS A 161 -12.27 -11.74 -6.39
N ARG A 162 -13.41 -11.05 -6.37
CA ARG A 162 -13.52 -9.61 -6.62
C ARG A 162 -14.28 -8.96 -5.47
N ASN A 163 -13.94 -7.71 -5.15
CA ASN A 163 -14.69 -6.91 -4.19
C ASN A 163 -15.99 -6.36 -4.82
N ALA A 164 -16.77 -5.61 -4.03
CA ALA A 164 -18.02 -5.00 -4.47
C ALA A 164 -17.87 -4.10 -5.71
N ASN A 165 -16.68 -3.52 -5.91
CA ASN A 165 -16.35 -2.66 -7.05
C ASN A 165 -15.83 -3.45 -8.26
N GLY A 166 -15.90 -4.78 -8.23
CA GLY A 166 -15.41 -5.65 -9.30
C GLY A 166 -13.88 -5.73 -9.40
N ARG A 167 -13.11 -5.16 -8.47
CA ARG A 167 -11.64 -5.26 -8.47
C ARG A 167 -11.19 -6.59 -7.88
N ARG A 168 -10.13 -7.19 -8.42
CA ARG A 168 -9.53 -8.41 -7.85
C ARG A 168 -8.95 -8.10 -6.47
N ILE A 169 -9.15 -9.01 -5.52
CA ILE A 169 -8.60 -8.91 -4.18
C ILE A 169 -7.38 -9.83 -4.09
N ALA A 170 -6.25 -9.28 -3.68
CA ALA A 170 -5.07 -10.07 -3.34
C ALA A 170 -5.27 -10.66 -1.94
N VAL A 171 -5.14 -11.98 -1.83
CA VAL A 171 -5.29 -12.74 -0.59
C VAL A 171 -4.15 -13.75 -0.50
N GLY A 172 -3.55 -13.85 0.67
CA GLY A 172 -2.37 -14.68 0.87
C GLY A 172 -2.11 -15.03 2.32
N ARG A 173 -1.14 -15.93 2.51
CA ARG A 173 -0.66 -16.34 3.82
C ARG A 173 0.84 -16.53 3.78
N VAL A 174 1.50 -16.09 4.86
CA VAL A 174 2.95 -16.14 5.02
C VAL A 174 3.31 -17.27 5.99
N TYR A 175 4.36 -18.00 5.64
CA TYR A 175 4.98 -19.06 6.41
C TYR A 175 6.48 -18.76 6.57
N ASP A 176 7.09 -19.29 7.62
CA ASP A 176 8.56 -19.36 7.70
C ASP A 176 9.13 -20.46 6.79
N GLY A 177 10.45 -20.62 6.79
CA GLY A 177 11.14 -21.65 6.01
C GLY A 177 10.83 -23.10 6.41
N GLU A 178 10.22 -23.30 7.58
CA GLU A 178 9.85 -24.61 8.14
C GLU A 178 8.37 -24.95 7.86
N GLY A 179 7.60 -23.99 7.35
CA GLY A 179 6.17 -24.16 7.09
C GLY A 179 5.28 -23.82 8.29
N ARG A 180 5.79 -23.11 9.29
CA ARG A 180 4.95 -22.54 10.36
C ARG A 180 4.27 -21.27 9.83
N PRO A 181 2.96 -21.11 9.98
CA PRO A 181 2.30 -19.89 9.56
C PRO A 181 2.69 -18.71 10.47
N LEU A 182 2.98 -17.55 9.87
CA LEU A 182 3.36 -16.32 10.57
C LEU A 182 2.15 -15.40 10.85
N GLY A 183 0.95 -15.87 10.56
CA GLY A 183 -0.30 -15.15 10.74
C GLY A 183 -1.47 -15.84 10.04
N PRO A 184 -2.67 -15.23 10.09
CA PRO A 184 -3.83 -15.69 9.35
C PRO A 184 -3.69 -15.41 7.84
N VAL A 185 -4.58 -16.02 7.06
CA VAL A 185 -4.86 -15.56 5.69
C VAL A 185 -5.39 -14.14 5.78
N HIS A 186 -4.80 -13.21 5.01
CA HIS A 186 -5.20 -11.81 5.01
C HIS A 186 -5.19 -11.24 3.58
N GLU A 187 -5.86 -10.10 3.42
CA GLU A 187 -5.87 -9.33 2.17
C GLU A 187 -4.66 -8.38 2.14
N ALA A 188 -4.40 -7.75 0.99
CA ALA A 188 -3.48 -6.61 0.97
C ALA A 188 -4.10 -5.43 1.71
N ASP A 189 -3.44 -4.93 2.76
CA ASP A 189 -3.95 -3.87 3.64
C ASP A 189 -2.82 -2.96 4.16
N ASP A 190 -3.18 -1.86 4.82
CA ASP A 190 -2.21 -0.93 5.42
C ASP A 190 -1.82 -1.33 6.85
N ASP A 191 -2.49 -2.32 7.46
CA ASP A 191 -2.37 -2.66 8.88
C ASP A 191 -1.36 -3.79 9.12
N GLY A 192 -0.79 -4.36 8.06
CA GLY A 192 0.19 -5.43 8.15
C GLY A 192 1.60 -4.98 8.57
N PRO A 193 2.53 -5.93 8.76
CA PRO A 193 3.90 -5.70 9.24
C PRO A 193 4.75 -4.68 8.46
N ALA A 194 4.34 -4.34 7.24
CA ALA A 194 5.02 -3.35 6.39
C ALA A 194 4.32 -1.98 6.36
N GLY A 195 3.17 -1.85 7.03
CA GLY A 195 2.28 -0.70 6.91
C GLY A 195 2.91 0.64 7.26
N ASP A 196 3.71 0.65 8.34
CA ASP A 196 4.40 1.85 8.81
C ASP A 196 5.61 2.25 7.94
N GLY A 197 6.16 1.31 7.15
CA GLY A 197 7.33 1.50 6.30
C GLY A 197 8.56 2.07 7.03
N LYS A 198 8.63 1.97 8.36
CA LYS A 198 9.59 2.73 9.17
C LYS A 198 11.04 2.32 8.93
N ASP A 199 11.24 1.07 8.51
CA ASP A 199 12.52 0.42 8.29
C ASP A 199 12.96 0.45 6.82
N ILE A 200 12.22 1.16 5.96
CA ILE A 200 12.47 1.25 4.51
C ILE A 200 12.94 2.67 4.16
N VAL A 201 13.95 2.86 3.33
CA VAL A 201 14.40 4.18 2.85
C VAL A 201 13.68 4.60 1.56
N ASP A 202 13.74 5.89 1.22
CA ASP A 202 13.28 6.35 -0.09
C ASP A 202 14.19 5.83 -1.22
N PRO A 203 13.65 5.58 -2.44
CA PRO A 203 12.27 5.88 -2.85
C PRO A 203 11.26 4.78 -2.47
N TRP A 204 11.69 3.63 -1.96
CA TRP A 204 10.81 2.48 -1.71
C TRP A 204 9.73 2.76 -0.67
N ARG A 205 10.04 3.56 0.37
CA ARG A 205 9.05 3.98 1.38
C ARG A 205 7.86 4.69 0.75
N SER A 206 8.10 5.49 -0.30
CA SER A 206 7.06 6.23 -1.02
C SER A 206 6.13 5.34 -1.86
N TYR A 207 6.51 4.08 -2.15
CA TYR A 207 5.71 3.17 -2.97
C TYR A 207 4.63 2.50 -2.10
N PRO A 208 3.33 2.78 -2.30
CA PRO A 208 2.28 2.21 -1.45
C PRO A 208 2.29 0.67 -1.43
N ARG A 209 2.70 0.06 -2.54
CA ARG A 209 2.78 -1.40 -2.69
C ARG A 209 3.81 -2.02 -1.75
N MET A 210 4.88 -1.29 -1.46
CA MET A 210 5.95 -1.70 -0.55
C MET A 210 5.53 -1.64 0.92
N ARG A 211 4.37 -1.06 1.21
CA ARG A 211 3.79 -1.00 2.56
C ARG A 211 2.54 -1.85 2.73
N ARG A 212 1.83 -2.15 1.63
CA ARG A 212 0.48 -2.74 1.67
C ARG A 212 0.34 -4.15 1.10
N HIS A 213 1.25 -4.53 0.22
CA HIS A 213 1.11 -5.82 -0.45
C HIS A 213 1.59 -6.96 0.46
N ILE A 214 0.99 -8.13 0.29
CA ILE A 214 1.25 -9.32 1.12
C ILE A 214 2.72 -9.73 1.00
N GLU A 215 3.32 -9.58 -0.19
CA GLU A 215 4.74 -9.81 -0.41
C GLU A 215 5.62 -8.86 0.42
N ALA A 216 5.21 -7.59 0.54
CA ALA A 216 5.92 -6.61 1.34
C ALA A 216 5.78 -6.90 2.84
N HIS A 217 4.61 -7.34 3.29
CA HIS A 217 4.42 -7.84 4.66
C HIS A 217 5.31 -9.04 4.96
N ALA A 218 5.45 -9.99 4.01
CA ALA A 218 6.35 -11.12 4.15
C ALA A 218 7.82 -10.68 4.24
N ALA A 219 8.25 -9.71 3.42
CA ALA A 219 9.59 -9.13 3.51
C ALA A 219 9.82 -8.43 4.86
N ALA A 220 8.82 -7.70 5.37
CA ALA A 220 8.90 -7.07 6.70
C ALA A 220 9.08 -8.09 7.82
N ARG A 221 8.43 -9.26 7.75
CA ARG A 221 8.67 -10.35 8.72
C ARG A 221 10.12 -10.84 8.70
N LEU A 222 10.74 -10.92 7.52
CA LEU A 222 12.17 -11.25 7.40
C LEU A 222 13.07 -10.17 8.00
N ARG A 223 12.66 -8.89 8.00
CA ARG A 223 13.41 -7.81 8.67
C ARG A 223 13.26 -7.87 10.20
N GLN A 224 12.08 -8.21 10.69
CA GLN A 224 11.75 -8.21 12.12
C GLN A 224 12.31 -9.42 12.90
N ASP A 225 12.54 -10.56 12.25
CA ASP A 225 13.07 -11.77 12.89
C ASP A 225 14.49 -12.07 12.37
N GLU A 226 15.50 -11.80 13.20
CA GLU A 226 16.92 -12.04 12.89
C GLU A 226 17.23 -13.50 12.55
N ASN A 227 16.54 -14.46 13.19
CA ASN A 227 16.81 -15.89 13.03
C ASN A 227 16.13 -16.46 11.79
N MET A 228 15.09 -15.79 11.28
CA MET A 228 14.39 -16.24 10.08
C MET A 228 15.20 -15.89 8.83
N THR A 229 15.70 -16.93 8.14
CA THR A 229 16.45 -16.79 6.88
C THR A 229 15.58 -16.94 5.64
N LYS A 230 14.40 -17.55 5.78
CA LYS A 230 13.48 -17.83 4.67
C LYS A 230 12.05 -17.56 5.09
N ALA A 231 11.29 -16.95 4.19
CA ALA A 231 9.84 -16.85 4.29
C ALA A 231 9.21 -17.30 2.98
N VAL A 232 7.99 -17.82 3.07
CA VAL A 232 7.22 -18.32 1.93
C VAL A 232 5.83 -17.72 1.99
N VAL A 233 5.40 -17.08 0.92
CA VAL A 233 4.03 -16.58 0.80
C VAL A 233 3.29 -17.34 -0.30
N TYR A 234 2.10 -17.84 0.04
CA TYR A 234 1.14 -18.32 -0.95
C TYR A 234 0.12 -17.22 -1.19
N ILE A 235 -0.08 -16.83 -2.45
CA ILE A 235 -0.93 -15.70 -2.83
C ILE A 235 -1.78 -16.06 -4.06
N ASN A 236 -2.99 -15.53 -4.15
CA ASN A 236 -3.93 -15.79 -5.25
C ASN A 236 -3.68 -14.94 -6.52
N MET A 237 -2.61 -14.15 -6.53
CA MET A 237 -2.24 -13.19 -7.58
C MET A 237 -0.73 -13.18 -7.75
N LYS A 238 -0.23 -13.14 -8.98
CA LYS A 238 1.20 -12.90 -9.24
C LYS A 238 1.67 -11.56 -8.65
N PRO A 239 2.96 -11.46 -8.27
CA PRO A 239 3.60 -10.18 -7.96
C PRO A 239 3.38 -9.16 -9.07
N CYS A 240 3.09 -7.92 -8.67
CA CYS A 240 2.92 -6.83 -9.62
C CYS A 240 4.27 -6.41 -10.24
N ASN A 241 4.32 -6.33 -11.57
CA ASN A 241 5.53 -6.06 -12.35
C ASN A 241 5.51 -4.65 -12.98
N TYR A 242 5.09 -3.66 -12.20
CA TYR A 242 5.23 -2.25 -12.56
C TYR A 242 6.51 -1.70 -11.91
N PRO A 243 7.07 -0.56 -12.35
CA PRO A 243 8.29 -0.01 -11.78
C PRO A 243 8.27 0.20 -10.26
N ASP A 244 7.11 0.52 -9.69
CA ASP A 244 6.85 0.66 -8.24
C ASP A 244 6.27 -0.63 -7.60
N GLY A 245 6.23 -1.72 -8.37
CA GLY A 245 5.65 -3.00 -8.01
C GLY A 245 6.58 -3.90 -7.21
N CYS A 246 6.03 -4.97 -6.65
CA CYS A 246 6.78 -5.96 -5.86
C CYS A 246 7.84 -6.66 -6.70
N ASP A 247 7.54 -7.07 -7.93
CA ASP A 247 8.47 -7.89 -8.72
C ASP A 247 9.85 -7.22 -8.90
N PRO A 248 9.97 -5.94 -9.31
CA PRO A 248 11.28 -5.29 -9.42
C PRO A 248 11.89 -4.81 -8.09
N ASN A 249 11.10 -4.62 -7.03
CA ASN A 249 11.58 -3.95 -5.81
C ASN A 249 11.76 -4.87 -4.60
N LEU A 250 11.12 -6.03 -4.58
CA LEU A 250 11.00 -6.83 -3.36
C LEU A 250 12.34 -7.34 -2.83
N SER A 251 13.31 -7.63 -3.71
CA SER A 251 14.68 -7.99 -3.32
C SER A 251 15.40 -6.88 -2.53
N ALA A 252 15.08 -5.61 -2.77
CA ALA A 252 15.65 -4.48 -2.02
C ALA A 252 15.12 -4.42 -0.58
N LEU A 253 13.88 -4.87 -0.37
CA LEU A 253 13.20 -4.87 0.93
C LEU A 253 13.58 -6.04 1.84
N ILE A 254 14.33 -7.03 1.33
CA ILE A 254 14.70 -8.24 2.07
C ILE A 254 16.16 -8.10 2.52
N PRO A 255 16.50 -8.37 3.80
CA PRO A 255 17.89 -8.31 4.27
C PRO A 255 18.81 -9.25 3.49
N GLU A 256 20.07 -8.85 3.34
CA GLU A 256 21.12 -9.70 2.76
C GLU A 256 21.18 -11.06 3.49
N GLY A 257 21.39 -12.13 2.72
CA GLY A 257 21.42 -13.50 3.25
C GLY A 257 20.06 -14.14 3.53
N LYS A 258 18.95 -13.40 3.36
CA LYS A 258 17.58 -13.92 3.49
C LYS A 258 16.93 -14.13 2.12
N THR A 259 15.87 -14.93 2.06
CA THR A 259 15.14 -15.20 0.80
C THR A 259 13.64 -15.28 1.03
N LEU A 260 12.88 -14.62 0.16
CA LEU A 260 11.43 -14.75 0.09
C LEU A 260 11.02 -15.58 -1.13
N TYR A 261 10.18 -16.58 -0.91
CA TYR A 261 9.57 -17.39 -1.95
C TYR A 261 8.10 -17.00 -2.10
N VAL A 262 7.67 -16.65 -3.31
CA VAL A 262 6.28 -16.27 -3.59
C VAL A 262 5.64 -17.33 -4.48
N HIS A 263 4.60 -18.00 -4.01
CA HIS A 263 3.82 -18.97 -4.77
C HIS A 263 2.48 -18.33 -5.22
N GLU A 264 2.33 -18.06 -6.52
CA GLU A 264 1.03 -17.74 -7.12
C GLU A 264 0.20 -19.02 -7.24
N VAL A 265 -0.90 -19.11 -6.50
CA VAL A 265 -1.86 -20.20 -6.59
C VAL A 265 -2.81 -19.97 -7.77
N THR A 266 -2.82 -20.90 -8.71
CA THR A 266 -3.71 -20.84 -9.88
C THR A 266 -5.08 -21.46 -9.58
N LYS A 267 -6.07 -21.20 -10.45
CA LYS A 267 -7.41 -21.80 -10.34
C LYS A 267 -7.38 -23.33 -10.36
N ARG A 268 -6.39 -23.94 -11.03
CA ARG A 268 -6.21 -25.39 -11.10
C ARG A 268 -5.59 -25.96 -9.81
N GLY A 269 -5.06 -25.12 -8.93
CA GLY A 269 -4.35 -25.54 -7.71
C GLY A 269 -2.87 -25.84 -7.92
N SER A 270 -2.32 -25.62 -9.12
CA SER A 270 -0.87 -25.56 -9.30
C SER A 270 -0.33 -24.20 -8.84
N THR A 271 0.97 -24.12 -8.54
CA THR A 271 1.65 -22.87 -8.21
C THR A 271 2.71 -22.49 -9.25
N ARG A 272 2.94 -21.17 -9.39
CA ARG A 272 4.17 -20.62 -9.98
C ARG A 272 4.98 -19.99 -8.85
N VAL A 273 6.29 -20.17 -8.87
CA VAL A 273 7.17 -19.67 -7.80
C VAL A 273 8.11 -18.59 -8.32
N TRP A 274 8.23 -17.50 -7.56
CA TRP A 274 9.26 -16.48 -7.70
C TRP A 274 10.18 -16.53 -6.49
N ILE A 275 11.46 -16.24 -6.70
CA ILE A 275 12.50 -16.30 -5.68
C ILE A 275 13.14 -14.91 -5.62
N TYR A 276 13.04 -14.28 -4.45
CA TYR A 276 13.59 -12.96 -4.20
C TYR A 276 14.70 -13.07 -3.16
N PRO A 277 15.98 -13.20 -3.58
CA PRO A 277 17.10 -13.08 -2.67
C PRO A 277 17.18 -11.64 -2.15
N GLY A 278 17.52 -11.48 -0.87
CA GLY A 278 17.65 -10.17 -0.26
C GLY A 278 18.95 -9.47 -0.60
N THR A 279 18.83 -8.18 -0.89
CA THR A 279 19.94 -7.26 -1.17
C THR A 279 20.06 -6.17 -0.11
N GLY A 280 19.01 -5.95 0.70
CA GLY A 280 18.97 -4.94 1.75
C GLY A 280 19.07 -3.48 1.29
N GLU A 281 19.04 -3.18 -0.02
CA GLU A 281 19.22 -1.83 -0.56
C GLU A 281 18.18 -0.82 -0.05
N ALA A 282 16.96 -1.29 0.22
CA ALA A 282 15.87 -0.45 0.70
C ALA A 282 15.82 -0.35 2.23
N ILE A 283 16.73 -0.98 2.96
CA ILE A 283 16.68 -1.03 4.43
C ILE A 283 17.64 0.01 4.99
N GLU A 284 17.17 0.75 6.00
CA GLU A 284 18.06 1.66 6.72
C GLU A 284 19.14 0.85 7.42
N ARG A 285 20.38 0.95 6.93
CA ARG A 285 21.54 0.43 7.66
C ARG A 285 21.68 1.31 8.88
N GLU A 286 21.55 0.73 10.08
CA GLU A 286 22.03 1.40 11.28
C GLU A 286 23.44 1.88 10.97
N ARG A 287 23.64 3.21 10.89
CA ARG A 287 24.98 3.78 10.77
C ARG A 287 25.68 3.30 12.02
N GLY A 288 26.49 2.26 11.87
CA GLY A 288 27.39 1.81 12.91
C GLY A 288 28.05 3.06 13.45
N SER A 289 27.90 3.28 14.75
CA SER A 289 28.73 4.19 15.50
C SER A 289 30.17 3.81 15.19
N GLU A 290 30.77 4.49 14.21
CA GLU A 290 32.21 4.51 14.02
C GLU A 290 32.79 4.92 15.37
N SER A 291 33.34 3.93 16.07
CA SER A 291 34.01 4.04 17.35
C SER A 291 35.50 3.89 17.12
#